data_AF-A0A381U452-F1
#
_entry.id   AF-A0A381U452-F1
#
_cell.length_a   1.000
_cell.length_b   1.000
_cell.length_c   1.000
_cell.angle_alpha   90.00
_cell.angle_beta   90.00
_cell.angle_gamma   90.00
#
_symmetry.space_group_name_H-M   'P 1'
#
loop_
_entity.id
_entity.type
_entity.pdbx_description
1 polymer ?
#
loop_
_entity_poly.entity_id
_entity_poly.type
_entity_poly.pdbx_seq_one_letter_code
_entity_poly.pdbx_strand_id
1 'polypeptide(L)'
;MAPATGMEASSDQHWLLGEPGWWNLGDTLPPDFRPGELAPPESWVSSTPRIGNFGWIRQRFRPLAWPLLMPMSWSPLFLLATALPLAFPGRTPNDQAISFGLFAIAWALVLLPLILGRNAQPMSNNSIPALPVDWFSLALGAALFSLHILIDPWLGWISYALFWIAYIRTVQKVQDAMITPSARLLLPIVTEDWNSDLPDSWESRSKHWVSDTIARASCDDGHLVIAGTSRGGSDFLALAFVHRSGFVQDPFHDTLSGNRKLAVVLAEPLPITGTQWPSKFIVSSEEE
;
A
#
# COMPACT_ATOMS: atom_id res chain seq x y z
N MET A 1 17.97 15.14 7.33
CA MET A 1 16.74 15.05 6.50
C MET A 1 15.89 13.96 7.14
N ALA A 2 14.79 14.31 7.80
CA ALA A 2 13.96 13.33 8.51
C ALA A 2 13.30 12.38 7.48
N PRO A 3 13.38 11.05 7.64
CA PRO A 3 12.62 10.15 6.77
C PRO A 3 11.14 10.34 7.08
N ALA A 4 10.31 10.21 6.04
CA ALA A 4 8.87 10.39 6.13
C ALA A 4 8.25 9.46 7.19
N THR A 5 7.88 10.02 8.35
CA THR A 5 7.16 9.31 9.40
C THR A 5 5.68 9.26 9.05
N GLY A 6 5.28 8.23 8.31
CA GLY A 6 3.87 7.95 8.12
C GLY A 6 3.73 6.49 7.75
N MET A 7 3.18 5.68 8.66
CA MET A 7 2.77 4.27 8.51
C MET A 7 3.56 3.24 9.31
N GLU A 8 4.83 3.48 9.62
CA GLU A 8 5.52 2.72 10.66
C GLU A 8 5.12 3.23 12.04
N ALA A 9 5.24 2.39 13.07
CA ALA A 9 5.05 2.85 14.43
C ALA A 9 6.12 3.88 14.81
N SER A 10 5.71 4.87 15.59
CA SER A 10 6.57 5.94 16.06
C SER A 10 7.60 5.46 17.08
N SER A 11 7.20 4.59 18.00
CA SER A 11 8.06 4.00 19.03
C SER A 11 8.71 2.69 18.55
N ASP A 12 9.99 2.50 18.88
CA ASP A 12 10.76 1.30 18.53
C ASP A 12 10.13 0.02 19.11
N GLN A 13 9.55 0.08 20.31
CA GLN A 13 8.86 -1.05 20.96
C GLN A 13 7.60 -1.53 20.21
N HIS A 14 7.00 -0.65 19.39
CA HIS A 14 5.82 -0.95 18.59
C HIS A 14 6.16 -1.11 17.11
N TRP A 15 7.44 -1.00 16.75
CA TRP A 15 7.85 -0.95 15.35
C TRP A 15 7.40 -2.17 14.57
N LEU A 16 7.51 -3.36 15.17
CA LEU A 16 7.13 -4.64 14.57
C LEU A 16 5.63 -4.94 14.69
N LEU A 17 5.08 -4.90 15.92
CA LEU A 17 3.67 -5.26 16.16
C LEU A 17 2.67 -4.21 15.65
N GLY A 18 3.10 -2.97 15.50
CA GLY A 18 2.25 -1.80 15.28
C GLY A 18 1.69 -1.20 16.57
N GLU A 19 1.15 0.01 16.47
CA GLU A 19 0.60 0.71 17.64
C GLU A 19 -0.79 0.16 18.02
N PRO A 20 -1.06 -0.13 19.31
CA PRO A 20 -2.37 -0.63 19.77
C PRO A 20 -3.57 0.22 19.31
N GLY A 21 -3.38 1.55 19.27
CA GLY A 21 -4.40 2.51 18.87
C GLY A 21 -4.86 2.37 17.42
N TRP A 22 -4.09 1.72 16.54
CA TRP A 22 -4.52 1.48 15.15
C TRP A 22 -5.71 0.52 15.05
N TRP A 23 -5.91 -0.31 16.07
CA TRP A 23 -6.94 -1.35 16.11
C TRP A 23 -7.88 -1.23 17.30
N ASN A 24 -7.89 -0.07 17.98
CA ASN A 24 -8.71 0.20 19.17
C ASN A 24 -8.51 -0.82 20.30
N LEU A 25 -7.27 -1.28 20.51
CA LEU A 25 -6.94 -2.27 21.54
C LEU A 25 -6.71 -1.65 22.95
N GLY A 26 -6.81 -0.32 23.08
CA GLY A 26 -6.45 0.38 24.32
C GLY A 26 -4.98 0.12 24.67
N ASP A 27 -4.73 -0.33 25.90
CA ASP A 27 -3.39 -0.64 26.39
C ASP A 27 -2.92 -2.07 26.06
N THR A 28 -3.79 -2.89 25.46
CA THR A 28 -3.40 -4.26 25.07
C THR A 28 -2.57 -4.27 23.80
N LEU A 29 -1.40 -4.91 23.86
CA LEU A 29 -0.53 -5.08 22.71
C LEU A 29 -1.16 -6.02 21.67
N PRO A 30 -0.95 -5.79 20.36
CA PRO A 30 -1.38 -6.72 19.33
C PRO A 30 -0.79 -8.14 19.54
N PRO A 31 -1.52 -9.19 19.12
CA PRO A 31 -0.97 -10.56 19.11
C PRO A 31 0.16 -10.70 18.07
N ASP A 32 0.94 -11.77 18.20
CA ASP A 32 2.04 -12.09 17.28
C ASP A 32 1.53 -12.39 15.86
N PHE A 33 0.33 -12.94 15.73
CA PHE A 33 -0.38 -13.15 14.47
C PHE A 33 -1.79 -12.57 14.54
N ARG A 34 -2.19 -11.86 13.49
CA ARG A 34 -3.57 -11.40 13.28
C ARG A 34 -4.31 -12.36 12.34
N PRO A 35 -5.66 -12.32 12.30
CA PRO A 35 -6.43 -13.17 11.39
C PRO A 35 -5.95 -13.04 9.94
N GLY A 36 -5.72 -14.18 9.29
CA GLY A 36 -5.24 -14.29 7.92
C GLY A 36 -3.73 -14.21 7.72
N GLU A 37 -2.97 -13.73 8.72
CA GLU A 37 -1.50 -13.75 8.65
C GLU A 37 -0.99 -15.18 8.82
N LEU A 38 -0.11 -15.59 7.89
CA LEU A 38 0.50 -16.91 7.89
C LEU A 38 1.95 -16.83 8.41
N ALA A 39 2.42 -17.89 9.04
CA ALA A 39 3.86 -18.02 9.31
C ALA A 39 4.61 -18.25 7.99
N PRO A 40 5.84 -17.73 7.85
CA PRO A 40 6.74 -18.20 6.80
C PRO A 40 6.88 -19.74 6.85
N PRO A 41 7.09 -20.43 5.72
CA PRO A 41 7.33 -21.87 5.70
C PRO A 41 8.52 -22.28 6.59
N GLU A 42 8.56 -23.54 7.01
CA GLU A 42 9.65 -24.05 7.90
C GLU A 42 11.06 -23.90 7.31
N SER A 43 11.19 -23.80 5.98
CA SER A 43 12.46 -23.51 5.31
C SER A 43 13.00 -22.12 5.61
N TRP A 44 12.15 -21.19 6.06
CA TRP A 44 12.52 -19.84 6.48
C TRP A 44 12.82 -19.82 7.98
N VAL A 45 14.02 -19.32 8.34
CA VAL A 45 14.31 -18.95 9.72
C VAL A 45 13.49 -17.71 10.06
N SER A 46 12.45 -17.85 10.86
CA SER A 46 11.55 -16.76 11.27
C SER A 46 11.35 -16.73 12.78
N SER A 47 10.99 -15.56 13.30
CA SER A 47 10.74 -15.33 14.72
C SER A 47 9.53 -14.41 14.90
N THR A 48 9.16 -14.13 16.16
CA THR A 48 8.07 -13.22 16.50
C THR A 48 8.58 -12.05 17.35
N PRO A 49 7.85 -10.91 17.38
CA PRO A 49 8.26 -9.75 18.16
C PRO A 49 8.36 -9.98 19.68
N ARG A 50 7.78 -11.07 20.22
CA ARG A 50 7.85 -11.42 21.65
C ARG A 50 8.95 -12.42 21.98
N ILE A 51 9.24 -13.34 21.05
CA ILE A 51 10.33 -14.30 21.25
C ILE A 51 11.67 -13.61 20.99
N GLY A 52 11.79 -12.86 19.89
CA GLY A 52 12.96 -12.06 19.53
C GLY A 52 14.28 -12.83 19.58
N ASN A 53 14.67 -13.49 18.49
CA ASN A 53 15.96 -14.19 18.37
C ASN A 53 16.65 -13.91 17.03
N PHE A 54 16.76 -14.91 16.17
CA PHE A 54 17.30 -14.82 14.80
C PHE A 54 16.17 -15.01 13.79
N GLY A 55 16.37 -14.49 12.58
CA GLY A 55 15.47 -14.71 11.45
C GLY A 55 14.47 -13.58 11.19
N TRP A 56 13.61 -13.83 10.21
CA TRP A 56 12.65 -12.86 9.70
C TRP A 56 11.53 -12.59 10.71
N ILE A 57 11.24 -11.31 10.98
CA ILE A 57 10.09 -10.90 11.79
C ILE A 57 9.20 -9.96 10.97
N ARG A 58 7.89 -10.19 11.06
CA ARG A 58 6.88 -9.35 10.43
C ARG A 58 6.83 -7.97 11.09
N GLN A 59 6.86 -6.94 10.25
CA GLN A 59 6.53 -5.57 10.57
C GLN A 59 5.16 -5.20 9.99
N ARG A 60 4.22 -4.80 10.86
CA ARG A 60 2.91 -4.29 10.43
C ARG A 60 2.94 -2.80 10.15
N PHE A 61 2.25 -2.39 9.10
CA PHE A 61 1.98 -0.98 8.85
C PHE A 61 0.59 -0.58 9.32
N ARG A 62 0.41 0.73 9.53
CA ARG A 62 -0.90 1.29 9.87
C ARG A 62 -1.95 0.91 8.81
N PRO A 63 -3.11 0.36 9.20
CA PRO A 63 -4.18 0.05 8.26
C PRO A 63 -4.63 1.27 7.45
N LEU A 64 -4.71 1.11 6.13
CA LEU A 64 -5.05 2.19 5.21
C LEU A 64 -6.54 2.29 4.87
N ALA A 65 -7.34 1.27 5.15
CA ALA A 65 -8.74 1.22 4.73
C ALA A 65 -9.52 2.47 5.17
N TRP A 66 -9.45 2.87 6.44
CA TRP A 66 -10.13 4.06 6.94
C TRP A 66 -9.63 5.38 6.33
N PRO A 67 -8.31 5.73 6.39
CA PRO A 67 -7.83 6.99 5.84
C PRO A 67 -8.01 7.12 4.32
N LEU A 68 -8.17 6.01 3.59
CA LEU A 68 -8.50 6.01 2.17
C LEU A 68 -10.00 6.14 1.91
N LEU A 69 -10.82 5.28 2.52
CA LEU A 69 -12.24 5.17 2.20
C LEU A 69 -13.06 6.34 2.73
N MET A 70 -12.66 6.94 3.85
CA MET A 70 -13.43 8.04 4.44
C MET A 70 -13.45 9.32 3.61
N PRO A 71 -12.32 9.84 3.08
CA PRO A 71 -12.38 10.94 2.13
C PRO A 71 -13.14 10.54 0.86
N MET A 72 -12.89 9.32 0.34
CA MET A 72 -13.55 8.81 -0.86
C MET A 72 -15.09 8.75 -0.72
N SER A 73 -15.63 8.44 0.46
CA SER A 73 -17.08 8.34 0.67
C SER A 73 -17.80 9.68 0.52
N TRP A 74 -17.09 10.81 0.58
CA TRP A 74 -17.65 12.14 0.29
C TRP A 74 -17.68 12.48 -1.19
N SER A 75 -16.87 11.81 -2.03
CA SER A 75 -16.81 12.08 -3.47
C SER A 75 -18.19 12.01 -4.17
N PRO A 76 -19.05 11.00 -3.91
CA PRO A 76 -20.40 10.94 -4.50
C PRO A 76 -21.25 12.18 -4.27
N LEU A 77 -21.15 12.80 -3.09
CA LEU A 77 -21.90 14.02 -2.76
C LEU A 77 -21.48 15.16 -3.68
N PHE A 78 -20.18 15.39 -3.83
CA PHE A 78 -19.63 16.45 -4.68
C PHE A 78 -19.85 16.16 -6.17
N LEU A 79 -19.76 14.88 -6.57
CA LEU A 79 -20.04 14.46 -7.93
C LEU A 79 -21.52 14.68 -8.28
N LEU A 80 -22.45 14.38 -7.37
CA LEU A 80 -23.86 14.68 -7.54
C LEU A 80 -24.11 16.19 -7.62
N ALA A 81 -23.50 16.96 -6.71
CA ALA A 81 -23.65 18.41 -6.65
C ALA A 81 -23.12 19.11 -7.92
N THR A 82 -22.14 18.51 -8.60
CA THR A 82 -21.59 19.01 -9.88
C THR A 82 -22.68 19.22 -10.93
N ALA A 83 -23.74 18.39 -10.95
CA ALA A 83 -24.81 18.50 -11.93
C ALA A 83 -25.79 19.65 -11.65
N LEU A 84 -25.88 20.16 -10.41
CA LEU A 84 -26.92 21.12 -10.02
C LEU A 84 -26.82 22.48 -10.74
N PRO A 85 -25.64 23.15 -10.80
CA PRO A 85 -25.53 24.41 -11.52
C PRO A 85 -25.80 24.27 -13.03
N LEU A 86 -25.47 23.10 -13.61
CA LEU A 86 -25.67 22.82 -15.03
C LEU A 86 -27.13 22.50 -15.37
N ALA A 87 -27.84 21.81 -14.47
CA ALA A 87 -29.25 21.46 -14.65
C ALA A 87 -30.19 22.65 -14.38
N PHE A 88 -29.80 23.57 -13.49
CA PHE A 88 -30.58 24.74 -13.10
C PHE A 88 -29.76 26.03 -13.29
N PRO A 89 -29.49 26.44 -14.54
CA PRO A 89 -28.63 27.58 -14.83
C PRO A 89 -29.20 28.91 -14.32
N GLY A 90 -28.30 29.87 -14.07
CA GLY A 90 -28.62 31.22 -13.63
C GLY A 90 -28.89 31.35 -12.12
N ARG A 91 -28.56 30.32 -11.33
CA ARG A 91 -28.75 30.30 -9.86
C ARG A 91 -27.47 30.56 -9.08
N THR A 92 -26.33 30.63 -9.76
CA THR A 92 -25.05 30.96 -9.16
C THR A 92 -24.33 32.07 -9.96
N PRO A 93 -23.29 32.72 -9.39
CA PRO A 93 -22.53 33.74 -10.11
C PRO A 93 -21.83 33.21 -11.37
N ASN A 94 -21.44 31.93 -11.37
CA ASN A 94 -20.84 31.24 -12.51
C ASN A 94 -21.06 29.73 -12.39
N ASP A 95 -22.09 29.23 -13.07
CA ASP A 95 -22.51 27.82 -12.96
C ASP A 95 -21.40 26.85 -13.39
N GLN A 96 -20.66 27.18 -14.46
CA GLN A 96 -19.59 26.33 -14.98
C GLN A 96 -18.42 26.22 -14.00
N ALA A 97 -17.97 27.36 -13.45
CA ALA A 97 -16.86 27.39 -12.51
C ALA A 97 -17.19 26.62 -11.22
N ILE A 98 -18.42 26.75 -10.72
CA ILE A 98 -18.86 26.04 -9.52
C ILE A 98 -18.95 24.53 -9.78
N SER A 99 -19.55 24.12 -10.89
CA SER A 99 -19.60 22.71 -11.28
C SER A 99 -18.20 22.12 -11.44
N PHE A 100 -17.28 22.82 -12.09
CA PHE A 100 -15.89 22.38 -12.21
C PHE A 100 -15.21 22.26 -10.84
N GLY A 101 -15.40 23.23 -9.94
CA GLY A 101 -14.86 23.17 -8.58
C GLY A 101 -15.37 21.96 -7.78
N LEU A 102 -16.68 21.69 -7.85
CA LEU A 102 -17.29 20.52 -7.21
C LEU A 102 -16.74 19.21 -7.79
N PHE A 103 -16.61 19.13 -9.12
CA PHE A 103 -16.02 17.99 -9.79
C PHE A 103 -14.57 17.75 -9.38
N ALA A 104 -13.77 18.82 -9.33
CA ALA A 104 -12.38 18.76 -8.90
C ALA A 104 -12.25 18.29 -7.45
N ILE A 105 -13.11 18.78 -6.54
CA ILE A 105 -13.16 18.32 -5.15
C ILE A 105 -13.52 16.83 -5.08
N ALA A 106 -14.51 16.37 -5.85
CA ALA A 106 -14.90 14.97 -5.88
C ALA A 106 -13.71 14.05 -6.22
N TRP A 107 -12.97 14.38 -7.29
CA TRP A 107 -11.82 13.57 -7.69
C TRP A 107 -10.56 13.79 -6.83
N ALA A 108 -10.38 14.96 -6.21
CA ALA A 108 -9.32 15.18 -5.24
C ALA A 108 -9.51 14.29 -3.99
N LEU A 109 -10.76 14.14 -3.53
CA LEU A 109 -11.13 13.24 -2.44
C LEU A 109 -10.90 11.75 -2.76
N VAL A 110 -10.75 11.40 -4.03
CA VAL A 110 -10.37 10.04 -4.47
C VAL A 110 -8.86 9.92 -4.64
N LEU A 111 -8.23 10.82 -5.40
CA LEU A 111 -6.84 10.68 -5.82
C LEU A 111 -5.85 10.99 -4.70
N LEU A 112 -6.09 12.06 -3.92
CA LEU A 112 -5.13 12.48 -2.89
C LEU A 112 -4.93 11.43 -1.80
N PRO A 113 -5.96 10.83 -1.20
CA PRO A 113 -5.76 9.77 -0.22
C PRO A 113 -4.98 8.60 -0.81
N LEU A 114 -5.28 8.18 -2.04
CA LEU A 114 -4.60 7.06 -2.69
C LEU A 114 -3.11 7.35 -2.93
N ILE A 115 -2.78 8.54 -3.41
CA ILE A 115 -1.39 8.96 -3.64
C ILE A 115 -0.64 9.02 -2.31
N LEU A 116 -1.20 9.73 -1.32
CA LEU A 116 -0.55 9.95 -0.03
C LEU A 116 -0.43 8.65 0.77
N GLY A 117 -1.49 7.85 0.83
CA GLY A 117 -1.52 6.58 1.55
C GLY A 117 -0.56 5.56 0.97
N ARG A 118 -0.48 5.45 -0.36
CA ARG A 118 0.50 4.57 -1.01
C ARG A 118 1.93 5.06 -0.79
N ASN A 119 2.22 6.33 -1.07
CA ASN A 119 3.57 6.87 -1.00
C ASN A 119 4.12 6.95 0.44
N ALA A 120 3.25 6.88 1.44
CA ALA A 120 3.65 6.75 2.83
C ALA A 120 4.18 5.34 3.17
N GLN A 121 3.84 4.31 2.38
CA GLN A 121 4.37 2.97 2.59
C GLN A 121 5.83 2.87 2.10
N PRO A 122 6.76 2.41 2.95
CA PRO A 122 8.10 2.04 2.52
C PRO A 122 8.02 0.98 1.41
N MET A 123 8.86 1.07 0.37
CA MET A 123 8.92 0.11 -0.76
C MET A 123 7.74 0.17 -1.75
N SER A 124 6.81 1.11 -1.59
CA SER A 124 5.72 1.30 -2.55
C SER A 124 6.20 1.76 -3.93
N ASN A 125 5.37 1.58 -4.95
CA ASN A 125 5.60 2.16 -6.27
C ASN A 125 5.00 3.57 -6.34
N ASN A 126 5.73 4.55 -6.85
CA ASN A 126 5.29 5.94 -6.98
C ASN A 126 4.57 6.28 -8.31
N SER A 127 4.42 5.32 -9.23
CA SER A 127 3.81 5.53 -10.54
C SER A 127 2.30 5.84 -10.45
N ILE A 128 1.86 7.01 -10.94
CA ILE A 128 0.44 7.42 -10.88
C ILE A 128 -0.49 6.47 -11.66
N PRO A 129 -0.17 6.03 -12.90
CA PRO A 129 -1.01 5.09 -13.62
C PRO A 129 -1.22 3.75 -12.90
N ALA A 130 -0.31 3.37 -12.00
CA ALA A 130 -0.45 2.16 -11.20
C ALA A 130 -1.55 2.29 -10.14
N LEU A 131 -2.00 3.50 -9.75
CA LEU A 131 -3.05 3.65 -8.74
C LEU A 131 -4.31 2.84 -9.12
N PRO A 132 -5.04 2.32 -8.13
CA PRO A 132 -6.24 1.50 -8.34
C PRO A 132 -7.45 2.35 -8.77
N VAL A 133 -7.29 3.13 -9.82
CA VAL A 133 -8.27 4.05 -10.39
C VAL A 133 -8.77 3.48 -11.71
N ASP A 134 -10.03 3.73 -12.04
CA ASP A 134 -10.56 3.39 -13.36
C ASP A 134 -10.17 4.42 -14.43
N TRP A 135 -8.88 4.44 -14.76
CA TRP A 135 -8.29 5.36 -15.74
C TRP A 135 -8.98 5.32 -17.10
N PHE A 136 -9.49 4.15 -17.52
CA PHE A 136 -10.16 4.00 -18.81
C PHE A 136 -11.47 4.80 -18.85
N SER A 137 -12.37 4.60 -17.89
CA SER A 137 -13.63 5.35 -17.84
C SER A 137 -13.40 6.84 -17.60
N LEU A 138 -12.39 7.21 -16.80
CA LEU A 138 -11.97 8.61 -16.63
C LEU A 138 -11.53 9.24 -17.94
N ALA A 139 -10.64 8.58 -18.69
CA ALA A 139 -10.12 9.08 -19.95
C ALA A 139 -11.22 9.20 -21.00
N LEU A 140 -12.10 8.19 -21.10
CA LEU A 140 -13.25 8.22 -22.00
C LEU A 140 -14.24 9.32 -21.61
N GLY A 141 -14.54 9.47 -20.31
CA GLY A 141 -15.39 10.54 -19.78
C GLY A 141 -14.84 11.93 -20.08
N ALA A 142 -13.53 12.12 -19.92
CA ALA A 142 -12.85 13.37 -20.26
C ALA A 142 -12.88 13.66 -21.76
N ALA A 143 -12.65 12.67 -22.61
CA ALA A 143 -12.71 12.82 -24.06
C ALA A 143 -14.12 13.22 -24.54
N LEU A 144 -15.16 12.54 -24.04
CA LEU A 144 -16.56 12.90 -24.37
C LEU A 144 -16.92 14.28 -23.82
N PHE A 145 -16.41 14.66 -22.65
CA PHE A 145 -16.57 16.01 -22.14
C PHE A 145 -15.94 17.03 -23.10
N SER A 146 -14.72 16.84 -23.59
CA SER A 146 -14.15 17.80 -24.55
C SER A 146 -14.98 17.91 -25.84
N LEU A 147 -15.59 16.81 -26.29
CA LEU A 147 -16.42 16.77 -27.49
C LEU A 147 -17.81 17.40 -27.32
N HIS A 148 -18.34 17.53 -26.09
CA HIS A 148 -19.69 18.06 -25.86
C HIS A 148 -19.86 19.51 -26.34
N ILE A 149 -18.77 20.28 -26.34
CA ILE A 149 -18.77 21.69 -26.79
C ILE A 149 -18.86 21.76 -28.33
N LEU A 150 -18.27 20.78 -29.03
CA LEU A 150 -18.10 20.81 -30.48
C LEU A 150 -19.23 20.12 -31.24
N ILE A 151 -19.85 19.10 -30.65
CA ILE A 151 -20.78 18.20 -31.34
C ILE A 151 -22.21 18.34 -30.80
N ASP A 152 -22.42 17.93 -29.54
CA ASP A 152 -23.76 17.88 -28.94
C ASP A 152 -23.65 17.98 -27.40
N PRO A 153 -24.40 18.91 -26.75
CA PRO A 153 -24.49 19.00 -25.30
C PRO A 153 -24.86 17.69 -24.59
N TRP A 154 -25.59 16.77 -25.24
CA TRP A 154 -25.96 15.47 -24.67
C TRP A 154 -24.72 14.61 -24.33
N LEU A 155 -23.61 14.78 -25.04
CA LEU A 155 -22.34 14.10 -24.72
C LEU A 155 -21.82 14.47 -23.33
N GLY A 156 -22.16 15.66 -22.81
CA GLY A 156 -21.83 16.07 -21.45
C GLY A 156 -22.49 15.19 -20.40
N TRP A 157 -23.75 14.78 -20.61
CA TRP A 157 -24.45 13.88 -19.71
C TRP A 157 -23.93 12.44 -19.78
N ILE A 158 -23.52 11.99 -20.97
CA ILE A 158 -22.87 10.68 -21.13
C ILE A 158 -21.51 10.66 -20.42
N SER A 159 -20.72 11.73 -20.58
CA SER A 159 -19.46 11.92 -19.85
C SER A 159 -19.69 11.91 -18.33
N TYR A 160 -20.71 12.62 -17.85
CA TYR A 160 -21.09 12.62 -16.44
C TYR A 160 -21.43 11.21 -15.91
N ALA A 161 -22.19 10.42 -16.68
CA ALA A 161 -22.47 9.02 -16.34
C ALA A 161 -21.19 8.16 -16.28
N LEU A 162 -20.23 8.39 -17.20
CA LEU A 162 -18.94 7.71 -17.18
C LEU A 162 -18.12 8.05 -15.94
N PHE A 163 -18.18 9.28 -15.42
CA PHE A 163 -17.50 9.64 -14.17
C PHE A 163 -18.08 8.90 -12.95
N TRP A 164 -19.40 8.66 -12.92
CA TRP A 164 -20.01 7.78 -11.90
C TRP A 164 -19.54 6.34 -12.03
N ILE A 165 -19.48 5.80 -13.24
CA ILE A 165 -18.95 4.46 -13.51
C ILE A 165 -17.49 4.36 -13.05
N ALA A 166 -16.69 5.37 -13.38
CA ALA A 166 -15.29 5.45 -13.00
C ALA A 166 -15.12 5.46 -11.47
N TYR A 167 -15.96 6.22 -10.75
CA TYR A 167 -15.97 6.24 -9.29
C TYR A 167 -16.28 4.85 -8.70
N ILE A 168 -17.37 4.22 -9.13
CA ILE A 168 -17.79 2.90 -8.60
C ILE A 168 -16.70 1.85 -8.85
N ARG A 169 -16.15 1.80 -10.06
CA ARG A 169 -15.06 0.87 -10.40
C ARG A 169 -13.77 1.17 -9.65
N THR A 170 -13.49 2.45 -9.37
CA THR A 170 -12.35 2.84 -8.54
C THR A 170 -12.52 2.32 -7.11
N VAL A 171 -13.72 2.42 -6.51
CA VAL A 171 -13.98 1.84 -5.19
C VAL A 171 -13.73 0.33 -5.18
N GLN A 172 -14.19 -0.41 -6.19
CA GLN A 172 -13.95 -1.86 -6.32
C GLN A 172 -12.45 -2.17 -6.38
N LYS A 173 -11.71 -1.49 -7.26
CA LYS A 173 -10.25 -1.67 -7.38
C LYS A 173 -9.50 -1.33 -6.09
N VAL A 174 -9.95 -0.33 -5.33
CA VAL A 174 -9.38 0.03 -4.04
C VAL A 174 -9.65 -1.06 -3.01
N GLN A 175 -10.85 -1.62 -2.96
CA GLN A 175 -11.18 -2.75 -2.09
C GLN A 175 -10.30 -3.95 -2.40
N ASP A 176 -10.16 -4.31 -3.67
CA ASP A 176 -9.30 -5.42 -4.12
C ASP A 176 -7.83 -5.19 -3.72
N ALA A 177 -7.33 -3.96 -3.85
CA ALA A 177 -5.96 -3.63 -3.46
C ALA A 177 -5.73 -3.69 -1.94
N MET A 178 -6.77 -3.47 -1.13
CA MET A 178 -6.69 -3.37 0.33
C MET A 178 -7.15 -4.65 1.05
N ILE A 179 -7.54 -5.69 0.31
CA ILE A 179 -7.97 -6.96 0.92
C ILE A 179 -6.85 -7.60 1.73
N THR A 180 -5.61 -7.50 1.25
CA THR A 180 -4.41 -7.93 1.96
C THR A 180 -3.86 -6.75 2.76
N PRO A 181 -3.76 -6.87 4.09
CA PRO A 181 -3.13 -5.86 4.94
C PRO A 181 -1.69 -5.58 4.53
N SER A 182 -1.24 -4.37 4.83
CA SER A 182 0.11 -3.92 4.53
C SER A 182 1.09 -4.33 5.63
N ALA A 183 2.04 -5.16 5.26
CA ALA A 183 3.16 -5.54 6.12
C ALA A 183 4.39 -5.85 5.26
N ARG A 184 5.54 -5.97 5.91
CA ARG A 184 6.76 -6.51 5.34
C ARG A 184 7.43 -7.42 6.37
N LEU A 185 8.36 -8.26 5.95
CA LEU A 185 9.27 -8.92 6.89
C LEU A 185 10.59 -8.19 6.92
N LEU A 186 11.21 -8.21 8.07
CA LEU A 186 12.51 -7.64 8.32
C LEU A 186 13.48 -8.73 8.76
N LEU A 187 14.72 -8.62 8.34
CA LEU A 187 15.83 -9.45 8.79
C LEU A 187 17.00 -8.51 9.17
N PRO A 188 17.43 -8.48 10.43
CA PRO A 188 18.64 -7.76 10.83
C PRO A 188 19.86 -8.37 10.14
N ILE A 189 20.76 -7.55 9.62
CA ILE A 189 21.96 -8.03 8.92
C ILE A 189 23.17 -7.14 9.20
N VAL A 190 24.37 -7.67 8.95
CA VAL A 190 25.56 -6.86 8.67
C VAL A 190 25.58 -6.60 7.17
N THR A 191 25.76 -5.34 6.74
CA THR A 191 25.58 -4.95 5.33
C THR A 191 26.55 -5.64 4.37
N GLU A 192 27.72 -6.01 4.87
CA GLU A 192 28.80 -6.71 4.19
C GLU A 192 28.47 -8.19 3.93
N ASP A 193 27.54 -8.77 4.69
CA ASP A 193 27.09 -10.16 4.50
C ASP A 193 26.12 -10.30 3.33
N TRP A 194 25.63 -9.18 2.76
CA TRP A 194 24.78 -9.22 1.58
C TRP A 194 25.58 -9.69 0.36
N ASN A 195 25.14 -10.81 -0.21
CA ASN A 195 25.60 -11.29 -1.50
C ASN A 195 24.42 -11.29 -2.50
N SER A 196 24.68 -10.86 -3.73
CA SER A 196 23.68 -10.82 -4.81
C SER A 196 23.46 -12.17 -5.49
N ASP A 197 23.87 -13.27 -4.88
CA ASP A 197 23.67 -14.63 -5.39
C ASP A 197 22.25 -15.10 -5.00
N LEU A 198 21.29 -14.63 -5.79
CA LEU A 198 19.87 -14.91 -5.62
C LEU A 198 19.41 -16.00 -6.59
N PRO A 199 18.36 -16.77 -6.25
CA PRO A 199 17.74 -17.70 -7.19
C PRO A 199 17.32 -17.01 -8.49
N ASP A 200 17.29 -17.75 -9.61
CA ASP A 200 16.99 -17.24 -10.95
C ASP A 200 15.63 -16.50 -11.06
N SER A 201 14.72 -16.76 -10.12
CA SER A 201 13.43 -16.07 -10.03
C SER A 201 13.55 -14.58 -9.66
N TRP A 202 14.71 -14.15 -9.16
CA TRP A 202 15.01 -12.79 -8.74
C TRP A 202 15.85 -12.03 -9.75
N GLU A 203 15.43 -10.80 -10.05
CA GLU A 203 16.22 -9.80 -10.75
C GLU A 203 16.97 -8.95 -9.72
N SER A 204 18.29 -9.11 -9.65
CA SER A 204 19.15 -8.24 -8.84
C SER A 204 19.27 -6.84 -9.45
N ARG A 205 19.01 -5.81 -8.64
CA ARG A 205 19.16 -4.39 -8.98
C ARG A 205 20.44 -3.78 -8.40
N SER A 206 20.91 -4.31 -7.28
CA SER A 206 22.16 -3.91 -6.64
C SER A 206 22.95 -5.12 -6.17
N LYS A 207 24.26 -5.08 -6.39
CA LYS A 207 25.21 -6.07 -5.86
C LYS A 207 25.57 -5.85 -4.40
N HIS A 208 25.29 -4.66 -3.87
CA HIS A 208 25.68 -4.25 -2.52
C HIS A 208 24.43 -3.83 -1.76
N TRP A 209 24.48 -3.94 -0.44
CA TRP A 209 23.38 -3.45 0.38
C TRP A 209 23.21 -1.93 0.18
N VAL A 210 21.97 -1.51 -0.06
CA VAL A 210 21.59 -0.10 -0.21
C VAL A 210 20.25 0.12 0.47
N SER A 211 20.02 1.32 0.99
CA SER A 211 18.74 1.73 1.59
C SER A 211 17.63 2.00 0.55
N ASP A 212 17.53 1.14 -0.46
CA ASP A 212 16.54 1.15 -1.54
C ASP A 212 16.30 -0.29 -2.03
N THR A 213 15.53 -0.46 -3.10
CA THR A 213 15.28 -1.74 -3.79
C THR A 213 16.58 -2.40 -4.22
N ILE A 214 16.85 -3.59 -3.68
CA ILE A 214 18.04 -4.41 -3.98
C ILE A 214 17.71 -5.47 -5.02
N ALA A 215 16.53 -6.10 -4.96
CA ALA A 215 16.10 -7.13 -5.90
C ALA A 215 14.58 -7.21 -6.02
N ARG A 216 14.09 -7.80 -7.12
CA ARG A 216 12.66 -8.00 -7.38
C ARG A 216 12.38 -9.37 -8.00
N ALA A 217 11.25 -9.98 -7.67
CA ALA A 217 10.77 -11.18 -8.34
C ALA A 217 9.34 -10.98 -8.83
N SER A 218 9.07 -11.28 -10.10
CA SER A 218 7.75 -11.05 -10.72
C SER A 218 6.73 -12.10 -10.27
N CYS A 219 5.52 -11.67 -9.94
CA CYS A 219 4.40 -12.54 -9.56
C CYS A 219 3.15 -12.23 -10.40
N ASP A 220 2.03 -12.94 -10.18
CA ASP A 220 0.85 -12.81 -11.05
C ASP A 220 0.18 -11.43 -10.99
N ASP A 221 -0.03 -10.88 -9.78
CA ASP A 221 -0.69 -9.57 -9.56
C ASP A 221 0.24 -8.51 -8.95
N GLY A 222 1.55 -8.64 -9.16
CA GLY A 222 2.54 -7.75 -8.57
C GLY A 222 3.93 -8.32 -8.62
N HIS A 223 4.75 -7.97 -7.63
CA HIS A 223 6.11 -8.47 -7.51
C HIS A 223 6.55 -8.48 -6.05
N LEU A 224 7.42 -9.43 -5.69
CA LEU A 224 8.18 -9.36 -4.45
C LEU A 224 9.32 -8.37 -4.60
N VAL A 225 9.63 -7.69 -3.50
CA VAL A 225 10.74 -6.74 -3.41
C VAL A 225 11.59 -7.05 -2.20
N ILE A 226 12.90 -7.07 -2.41
CA ILE A 226 13.90 -6.99 -1.34
C ILE A 226 14.46 -5.57 -1.35
N ALA A 227 14.48 -4.91 -0.21
CA ALA A 227 15.06 -3.58 -0.04
C ALA A 227 15.90 -3.52 1.24
N GLY A 228 16.89 -2.64 1.27
CA GLY A 228 17.57 -2.30 2.52
C GLY A 228 16.78 -1.23 3.29
N THR A 229 16.75 -1.34 4.62
CA THR A 229 16.19 -0.31 5.49
C THR A 229 17.01 -0.21 6.77
N SER A 230 17.11 0.99 7.33
CA SER A 230 17.83 1.22 8.58
C SER A 230 16.91 1.87 9.60
N ARG A 231 17.01 1.45 10.87
CA ARG A 231 16.31 2.12 11.96
C ARG A 231 17.11 2.05 13.24
N GLY A 232 17.26 3.20 13.90
CA GLY A 232 17.90 3.30 15.20
C GLY A 232 19.32 2.72 15.25
N GLY A 233 20.10 2.89 14.17
CA GLY A 233 21.48 2.40 14.09
C GLY A 233 21.63 0.90 13.80
N SER A 234 20.55 0.21 13.42
CA SER A 234 20.59 -1.16 12.91
C SER A 234 20.11 -1.20 11.46
N ASP A 235 20.72 -2.08 10.67
CA ASP A 235 20.40 -2.29 9.25
C ASP A 235 19.67 -3.61 9.05
N PHE A 236 18.72 -3.58 8.10
CA PHE A 236 17.82 -4.69 7.84
C PHE A 236 17.67 -4.92 6.34
N LEU A 237 17.39 -6.17 5.98
CA LEU A 237 16.69 -6.50 4.75
C LEU A 237 15.19 -6.48 5.00
N ALA A 238 14.46 -5.92 4.05
CA ALA A 238 13.02 -5.87 4.03
C ALA A 238 12.50 -6.70 2.85
N LEU A 239 11.55 -7.60 3.12
CA LEU A 239 10.84 -8.39 2.12
C LEU A 239 9.35 -8.03 2.14
N ALA A 240 8.80 -7.63 0.99
CA ALA A 240 7.38 -7.33 0.89
C ALA A 240 6.82 -7.70 -0.48
N PHE A 241 5.51 -7.90 -0.56
CA PHE A 241 4.80 -7.98 -1.83
C PHE A 241 4.28 -6.60 -2.24
N VAL A 242 4.61 -6.15 -3.44
CA VAL A 242 4.10 -4.91 -4.03
C VAL A 242 3.08 -5.29 -5.09
N HIS A 243 1.80 -5.09 -4.78
CA HIS A 243 0.71 -5.34 -5.70
C HIS A 243 0.81 -4.40 -6.92
N ARG A 244 0.20 -4.78 -8.05
CA ARG A 244 0.14 -3.94 -9.28
C ARG A 244 -0.38 -2.52 -9.05
N SER A 245 -1.15 -2.30 -7.97
CA SER A 245 -1.63 -0.98 -7.58
C SER A 245 -0.53 -0.06 -7.02
N GLY A 246 0.64 -0.64 -6.73
CA GLY A 246 1.78 -0.02 -6.07
C GLY A 246 1.71 -0.02 -4.53
N PHE A 247 0.62 -0.54 -3.95
CA PHE A 247 0.50 -0.70 -2.49
C PHE A 247 1.30 -1.92 -2.02
N VAL A 248 1.86 -1.78 -0.82
CA VAL A 248 2.60 -2.83 -0.14
C VAL A 248 1.63 -3.72 0.64
N GLN A 249 1.84 -5.03 0.54
CA GLN A 249 1.02 -6.07 1.11
C GLN A 249 1.91 -7.12 1.79
N ASP A 250 1.36 -7.75 2.83
CA ASP A 250 2.01 -8.88 3.50
C ASP A 250 2.18 -10.05 2.52
N PRO A 251 3.42 -10.51 2.24
CA PRO A 251 3.65 -11.65 1.35
C PRO A 251 3.17 -13.00 1.93
N PHE A 252 2.98 -13.10 3.25
CA PHE A 252 2.49 -14.30 3.94
C PHE A 252 1.11 -14.05 4.54
N HIS A 253 0.10 -13.89 3.68
CA HIS A 253 -1.29 -13.75 4.07
C HIS A 253 -2.20 -14.67 3.25
N ASP A 254 -3.24 -15.21 3.89
CA ASP A 254 -4.17 -16.17 3.29
C ASP A 254 -4.86 -15.68 1.99
N THR A 255 -5.16 -14.39 1.91
CA THR A 255 -5.70 -13.70 0.71
C THR A 255 -4.82 -13.85 -0.53
N LEU A 256 -3.51 -14.08 -0.36
CA LEU A 256 -2.56 -14.30 -1.45
C LEU A 256 -2.29 -15.79 -1.77
N SER A 257 -2.95 -16.72 -1.08
CA SER A 257 -2.73 -18.17 -1.28
C SER A 257 -3.01 -18.66 -2.70
N GLY A 258 -3.82 -17.92 -3.47
CA GLY A 258 -4.09 -18.20 -4.88
C GLY A 258 -2.98 -17.79 -5.86
N ASN A 259 -2.00 -16.98 -5.42
CA ASN A 259 -0.92 -16.48 -6.26
C ASN A 259 0.19 -17.53 -6.39
N ARG A 260 0.13 -18.31 -7.49
CA ARG A 260 1.02 -19.46 -7.70
C ARG A 260 2.47 -19.04 -7.85
N LYS A 261 2.73 -17.96 -8.59
CA LYS A 261 4.12 -17.47 -8.76
C LYS A 261 4.71 -16.98 -7.44
N LEU A 262 3.91 -16.27 -6.65
CA LEU A 262 4.34 -15.83 -5.32
C LEU A 262 4.71 -17.04 -4.44
N ALA A 263 3.86 -18.07 -4.41
CA ALA A 263 4.11 -19.29 -3.64
C ALA A 263 5.39 -20.01 -4.10
N VAL A 264 5.66 -20.06 -5.41
CA VAL A 264 6.90 -20.66 -5.95
C VAL A 264 8.13 -19.87 -5.51
N VAL A 265 8.11 -18.54 -5.60
CA VAL A 265 9.26 -17.71 -5.19
C VAL A 265 9.49 -17.80 -3.68
N LEU A 266 8.43 -17.80 -2.87
CA LEU A 266 8.54 -17.91 -1.41
C LEU A 266 8.88 -19.33 -0.93
N ALA A 267 8.79 -20.36 -1.77
CA ALA A 267 9.22 -21.71 -1.41
C ALA A 267 10.75 -21.82 -1.30
N GLU A 268 11.49 -20.96 -2.01
CA GLU A 268 12.95 -20.89 -1.99
C GLU A 268 13.39 -19.71 -1.09
N PRO A 269 13.77 -19.97 0.18
CA PRO A 269 14.21 -18.91 1.07
C PRO A 269 15.50 -18.26 0.56
N LEU A 270 15.69 -16.99 0.91
CA LEU A 270 16.94 -16.31 0.64
C LEU A 270 18.09 -16.99 1.40
N PRO A 271 19.27 -17.19 0.79
CA PRO A 271 20.41 -17.86 1.41
C PRO A 271 21.13 -16.94 2.41
N ILE A 272 20.39 -16.34 3.36
CA ILE A 272 20.88 -15.44 4.38
C ILE A 272 20.23 -15.74 5.73
N THR A 273 21.05 -15.90 6.76
CA THR A 273 20.59 -16.21 8.13
C THR A 273 20.27 -14.95 8.94
N GLY A 274 20.97 -13.85 8.66
CA GLY A 274 20.88 -12.60 9.40
C GLY A 274 21.55 -12.65 10.77
N THR A 275 21.38 -11.58 11.54
CA THR A 275 21.94 -11.41 12.89
C THR A 275 20.84 -11.46 13.96
N GLN A 276 21.26 -11.41 15.22
CA GLN A 276 20.34 -11.36 16.35
C GLN A 276 19.55 -10.04 16.35
N TRP A 277 18.26 -10.13 16.67
CA TRP A 277 17.40 -8.97 16.78
C TRP A 277 17.83 -7.99 17.88
N PRO A 278 17.89 -6.68 17.60
CA PRO A 278 18.15 -5.68 18.63
C PRO A 278 17.02 -5.65 19.66
N SER A 279 17.38 -5.77 20.94
CA SER A 279 16.42 -5.92 22.07
C SER A 279 15.38 -4.82 22.16
N LYS A 280 15.73 -3.58 21.78
CA LYS A 280 14.81 -2.43 21.81
C LYS A 280 13.58 -2.55 20.89
N PHE A 281 13.64 -3.43 19.89
CA PHE A 281 12.52 -3.69 18.98
C PHE A 281 11.68 -4.90 19.41
N ILE A 282 12.19 -5.69 20.36
CA ILE A 282 11.55 -6.88 20.89
C ILE A 282 10.72 -6.50 22.11
N VAL A 283 9.50 -7.02 22.17
CA VAL A 283 8.60 -6.78 23.30
C VAL A 283 9.01 -7.71 24.43
N SER A 284 9.58 -7.14 25.49
CA SER A 284 9.84 -7.88 26.73
C SER A 284 8.52 -8.29 27.38
N SER A 285 8.33 -9.58 27.64
CA SER A 285 7.31 -10.05 28.56
C SER A 285 7.79 -9.81 29.99
N GLU A 286 7.58 -8.62 30.55
CA GLU A 286 7.60 -8.46 32.00
C GLU A 286 6.26 -8.94 32.57
N GLU A 287 6.08 -10.26 32.64
CA GLU A 287 5.10 -10.94 33.50
C GLU A 287 5.70 -12.31 33.88
N GLU A 288 6.55 -12.31 34.91
CA GLU A 288 6.69 -13.41 35.88
C GLU A 288 6.45 -12.86 37.29
#